data_AF-A0A2H0MX72-F1
#
_entry.id   AF-A0A2H0MX72-F1
#
_cell.length_a   1.000
_cell.length_b   1.000
_cell.length_c   1.000
_cell.angle_alpha   90.00
_cell.angle_beta   90.00
_cell.angle_gamma   90.00
#
_symmetry.space_group_name_H-M   'P 1'
#
loop_
_entity.id
_entity.type
_entity.pdbx_description
1 polymer ?
#
loop_
_entity_poly.entity_id
_entity_poly.type
_entity_poly.pdbx_seq_one_letter_code
_entity_poly.pdbx_strand_id
1 'polypeptide(L)'
;MLHRLLIFLISCFFFGLLVPASSLAVELQPNSFHELLNTKRSLEKQFGLTGLECFPFIKKIDRDPSDLLQKCLQGARILEQALPQVQGSPYHTFGVSQEFLRTGGFQTALIPWDTSADTLIKFLNDRPSQEEQAEFIEKIVALKNKIISQLGIVNLYCNQQVSNTHCLQGYESLSEALASGETRFKRWRSVVLTPESSRLQDAYALSIGFSESPQVMHERLESDLNEIWDARRKMFETMEERFGETIRSRLGVVKLFCDLEVSNEECLRGAENIAVASADPVLQSQHWGELEIHRFNTLIRGDFDTTVRFDLAPEQIVKAFAKRPTKKKITEDQSLAIKLEGYTKNNNTKLRVVCDLEGLHADLCVKGFQNFIKFLKTNRDFCADLPWTELMFVDGQSLQRVNFALNSSSRQSYIYADANSSYEEFETYLMAFGRADNACGNQGL
;
A
#
# COMPACT_ATOMS: atom_id res chain seq x y z
N MET A 1 -45.83 -77.85 -2.44
CA MET A 1 -44.64 -78.73 -2.53
C MET A 1 -44.50 -79.08 -4.00
N LEU A 2 -43.78 -78.35 -4.83
CA LEU A 2 -42.33 -78.18 -5.05
C LEU A 2 -42.31 -77.01 -6.08
N HIS A 3 -41.40 -76.05 -6.20
CA HIS A 3 -40.01 -75.84 -5.83
C HIS A 3 -39.80 -74.33 -6.06
N ARG A 4 -39.37 -73.56 -5.04
CA ARG A 4 -38.07 -72.85 -5.04
C ARG A 4 -37.27 -72.85 -6.36
N LEU A 5 -36.70 -71.67 -6.64
CA LEU A 5 -35.68 -71.30 -7.63
C LEU A 5 -36.16 -70.88 -9.02
N LEU A 6 -35.46 -69.85 -9.50
CA LEU A 6 -35.62 -69.10 -10.75
C LEU A 6 -36.87 -68.21 -10.75
N ILE A 7 -36.83 -66.88 -10.67
CA ILE A 7 -35.88 -65.86 -11.14
C ILE A 7 -36.43 -64.57 -10.46
N PHE A 8 -35.82 -63.88 -9.49
CA PHE A 8 -34.44 -63.36 -9.45
C PHE A 8 -34.03 -62.72 -10.78
N LEU A 9 -34.84 -61.81 -11.35
CA LEU A 9 -34.39 -60.83 -12.38
C LEU A 9 -35.36 -59.66 -12.68
N ILE A 10 -36.42 -59.40 -11.91
CA ILE A 10 -37.27 -58.21 -12.15
C ILE A 10 -37.69 -57.56 -10.83
N SER A 11 -36.70 -57.23 -9.99
CA SER A 11 -36.89 -56.38 -8.80
C SER A 11 -35.73 -55.38 -8.63
N CYS A 12 -34.89 -55.19 -9.65
CA CYS A 12 -33.73 -54.29 -9.61
C CYS A 12 -33.89 -53.03 -10.48
N PHE A 13 -35.11 -52.64 -10.86
CA PHE A 13 -35.28 -51.54 -11.83
C PHE A 13 -36.30 -50.45 -11.45
N PHE A 14 -36.56 -50.28 -10.15
CA PHE A 14 -37.32 -49.14 -9.62
C PHE A 14 -36.70 -48.56 -8.33
N PHE A 15 -35.37 -48.54 -8.24
CA PHE A 15 -34.65 -47.57 -7.41
C PHE A 15 -34.15 -46.46 -8.34
N GLY A 16 -35.09 -45.63 -8.79
CA GLY A 16 -34.77 -44.37 -9.45
C GLY A 16 -34.02 -43.50 -8.44
N LEU A 17 -32.78 -43.16 -8.78
CA LEU A 17 -31.89 -42.32 -8.00
C LEU A 17 -32.61 -41.04 -7.56
N LEU A 18 -33.00 -40.99 -6.28
CA LEU A 18 -33.00 -39.75 -5.51
C LEU A 18 -31.54 -39.36 -5.34
N VAL A 19 -30.99 -38.66 -6.34
CA VAL A 19 -29.77 -37.87 -6.14
C VAL A 19 -30.17 -36.78 -5.14
N PRO A 20 -29.63 -36.76 -3.91
CA PRO A 20 -29.79 -35.57 -3.09
C PRO A 20 -29.12 -34.43 -3.86
N ALA A 21 -29.90 -33.41 -4.19
CA ALA A 21 -29.40 -32.11 -4.65
C ALA A 21 -28.63 -31.45 -3.50
N SER A 22 -27.55 -32.09 -3.07
CA SER A 22 -26.51 -31.48 -2.27
C SER A 22 -25.71 -30.66 -3.26
N SER A 23 -26.21 -29.46 -3.50
CA SER A 23 -25.38 -28.26 -3.57
C SER A 23 -23.92 -28.54 -3.90
N LEU A 24 -23.59 -28.59 -5.19
CA LEU A 24 -22.35 -27.97 -5.64
C LEU A 24 -22.53 -26.46 -5.50
N ALA A 25 -22.70 -25.99 -4.26
CA ALA A 25 -22.22 -24.67 -3.91
C ALA A 25 -20.71 -24.81 -4.05
N VAL A 26 -20.20 -24.40 -5.21
CA VAL A 26 -18.80 -24.00 -5.28
C VAL A 26 -18.70 -22.92 -4.22
N GLU A 27 -18.14 -23.26 -3.05
CA GLU A 27 -17.64 -22.25 -2.12
C GLU A 27 -16.64 -21.46 -2.95
N LEU A 28 -17.10 -20.31 -3.47
CA LEU A 28 -16.24 -19.30 -4.03
C LEU A 28 -15.24 -19.00 -2.93
N GLN A 29 -14.00 -19.47 -3.12
CA GLN A 29 -12.91 -19.15 -2.22
C GLN A 29 -12.88 -17.63 -2.10
N PRO A 30 -13.04 -17.06 -0.89
CA PRO A 30 -13.28 -15.64 -0.79
C PRO A 30 -12.08 -14.87 -1.31
N ASN A 31 -12.35 -13.79 -2.04
CA ASN A 31 -11.32 -12.91 -2.56
C ASN A 31 -10.42 -12.44 -1.40
N SER A 32 -9.12 -12.71 -1.47
CA SER A 32 -8.18 -12.46 -0.37
C SER A 32 -8.04 -11.00 0.02
N PHE A 33 -8.38 -10.06 -0.88
CA PHE A 33 -8.49 -8.64 -0.54
C PHE A 33 -9.69 -8.39 0.38
N HIS A 34 -10.85 -8.93 0.04
CA HIS A 34 -12.04 -8.85 0.89
C HIS A 34 -11.82 -9.59 2.22
N GLU A 35 -11.13 -10.73 2.23
CA GLU A 35 -10.74 -11.42 3.47
C GLU A 35 -9.84 -10.55 4.34
N LEU A 36 -8.86 -9.86 3.75
CA LEU A 36 -7.97 -8.97 4.47
C LEU A 36 -8.72 -7.80 5.09
N LEU A 37 -9.65 -7.17 4.33
CA LEU A 37 -10.48 -6.09 4.84
C LEU A 37 -11.38 -6.56 6.00
N ASN A 38 -11.96 -7.75 5.88
CA ASN A 38 -12.75 -8.35 6.95
C ASN A 38 -11.92 -8.65 8.20
N THR A 39 -10.72 -9.22 8.02
CA THR A 39 -9.78 -9.51 9.11
C THR A 39 -9.36 -8.22 9.81
N LYS A 40 -9.02 -7.18 9.04
CA LYS A 40 -8.68 -5.86 9.57
C LYS A 40 -9.82 -5.27 10.40
N ARG A 41 -11.04 -5.25 9.86
CA ARG A 41 -12.23 -4.76 10.57
C ARG A 41 -12.49 -5.55 11.86
N SER A 42 -12.30 -6.86 11.84
CA SER A 42 -12.39 -7.73 13.02
C SER A 42 -11.38 -7.29 14.08
N LEU A 43 -10.11 -7.10 13.68
CA LEU A 43 -9.04 -6.64 14.55
C LEU A 43 -9.31 -5.25 15.17
N GLU A 44 -9.76 -4.28 14.37
CA GLU A 44 -10.12 -2.94 14.84
C GLU A 44 -11.28 -2.99 15.85
N LYS A 45 -12.33 -3.73 15.54
CA LYS A 45 -13.53 -3.82 16.40
C LYS A 45 -13.26 -4.55 17.70
N GLN A 46 -12.49 -5.64 17.66
CA GLN A 46 -12.24 -6.49 18.83
C GLN A 46 -11.13 -5.95 19.72
N PHE A 47 -10.08 -5.35 19.14
CA PHE A 47 -8.86 -4.97 19.87
C PHE A 47 -8.57 -3.47 19.86
N GLY A 48 -9.41 -2.65 19.22
CA GLY A 48 -9.26 -1.19 19.21
C GLY A 48 -8.03 -0.69 18.45
N LEU A 49 -7.57 -1.45 17.44
CA LEU A 49 -6.49 -1.00 16.56
C LEU A 49 -6.91 0.24 15.79
N THR A 50 -6.00 1.20 15.64
CA THR A 50 -6.19 2.40 14.81
C THR A 50 -5.56 2.25 13.43
N GLY A 51 -4.66 1.28 13.24
CA GLY A 51 -3.99 1.04 11.96
C GLY A 51 -3.51 -0.40 11.80
N LEU A 52 -3.73 -0.93 10.59
CA LEU A 52 -3.06 -2.14 10.11
C LEU A 52 -2.56 -1.83 8.70
N GLU A 53 -1.25 -1.89 8.53
CA GLU A 53 -0.56 -1.57 7.29
C GLU A 53 0.10 -2.81 6.70
N CYS A 54 -0.04 -3.01 5.40
CA CYS A 54 0.63 -4.08 4.68
C CYS A 54 1.94 -3.52 4.10
N PHE A 55 3.06 -4.08 4.52
CA PHE A 55 4.39 -3.77 4.00
C PHE A 55 4.74 -2.28 4.00
N PRO A 56 4.59 -1.57 5.14
CA PRO A 56 4.73 -0.11 5.19
C PRO A 56 6.11 0.40 4.72
N PHE A 57 7.10 -0.50 4.63
CA PHE A 57 8.49 -0.19 4.31
C PHE A 57 9.10 -1.04 3.20
N ILE A 58 8.30 -1.84 2.46
CA ILE A 58 8.86 -2.60 1.34
C ILE A 58 9.22 -1.65 0.21
N LYS A 59 10.53 -1.52 -0.01
CA LYS A 59 11.09 -0.75 -1.12
C LYS A 59 11.14 -1.54 -2.42
N LYS A 60 11.33 -2.86 -2.35
CA LYS A 60 11.43 -3.74 -3.53
C LYS A 60 10.20 -4.63 -3.64
N ILE A 61 9.47 -4.45 -4.72
CA ILE A 61 8.19 -5.09 -4.97
C ILE A 61 8.25 -5.93 -6.26
N ASP A 62 9.42 -6.50 -6.53
CA ASP A 62 9.67 -7.37 -7.69
C ASP A 62 8.91 -8.71 -7.67
N ARG A 63 7.93 -8.86 -6.76
CA ARG A 63 7.12 -10.05 -6.56
C ARG A 63 5.73 -9.90 -7.16
N ASP A 64 5.10 -11.03 -7.44
CA ASP A 64 3.71 -11.09 -7.88
C ASP A 64 2.80 -10.36 -6.86
N PRO A 65 1.94 -9.41 -7.27
CA PRO A 65 1.02 -8.70 -6.39
C PRO A 65 0.15 -9.60 -5.54
N SER A 66 -0.24 -10.75 -6.09
CA SER A 66 -1.05 -11.74 -5.40
C SER A 66 -0.31 -12.32 -4.19
N ASP A 67 1.01 -12.55 -4.29
CA ASP A 67 1.84 -13.07 -3.20
C ASP A 67 1.93 -12.08 -2.03
N LEU A 68 2.07 -10.77 -2.30
CA LEU A 68 2.08 -9.77 -1.24
C LEU A 68 0.74 -9.68 -0.53
N LEU A 69 -0.38 -9.66 -1.27
CA LEU A 69 -1.70 -9.66 -0.66
C LEU A 69 -1.91 -10.89 0.25
N GLN A 70 -1.53 -12.09 -0.22
CA GLN A 70 -1.60 -13.31 0.59
C GLN A 70 -0.77 -13.20 1.86
N LYS A 71 0.46 -12.69 1.76
CA LYS A 71 1.34 -12.49 2.90
C LYS A 71 0.77 -11.48 3.89
N CYS A 72 0.18 -10.38 3.42
CA CYS A 72 -0.44 -9.44 4.34
C CYS A 72 -1.63 -10.08 5.07
N LEU A 73 -2.50 -10.79 4.33
CA LEU A 73 -3.60 -11.55 4.91
C LEU A 73 -3.12 -12.59 5.92
N GLN A 74 -2.02 -13.30 5.63
CA GLN A 74 -1.41 -14.24 6.55
C GLN A 74 -0.97 -13.55 7.85
N GLY A 75 -0.23 -12.43 7.75
CA GLY A 75 0.17 -11.64 8.92
C GLY A 75 -1.02 -11.12 9.73
N ALA A 76 -2.07 -10.64 9.07
CA ALA A 76 -3.31 -10.19 9.71
C ALA A 76 -4.03 -11.34 10.45
N ARG A 77 -4.09 -12.54 9.87
CA ARG A 77 -4.65 -13.73 10.53
C ARG A 77 -3.84 -14.16 11.74
N ILE A 78 -2.51 -14.08 11.67
CA ILE A 78 -1.65 -14.38 12.81
C ILE A 78 -1.90 -13.37 13.95
N LEU A 79 -2.10 -12.09 13.63
CA LEU A 79 -2.52 -11.08 14.62
C LEU A 79 -3.85 -11.44 15.27
N GLU A 80 -4.85 -11.82 14.47
CA GLU A 80 -6.18 -12.18 14.97
C GLU A 80 -6.13 -13.38 15.93
N GLN A 81 -5.23 -14.33 15.68
CA GLN A 81 -4.99 -15.48 16.54
C GLN A 81 -4.22 -15.13 17.82
N ALA A 82 -3.25 -14.20 17.74
CA ALA A 82 -2.35 -13.88 18.84
C ALA A 82 -2.94 -12.89 19.84
N LEU A 83 -3.60 -11.82 19.38
CA LEU A 83 -4.07 -10.72 20.22
C LEU A 83 -4.99 -11.11 21.39
N PRO A 84 -5.89 -12.12 21.28
CA PRO A 84 -6.67 -12.60 22.43
C PRO A 84 -5.83 -13.04 23.64
N GLN A 85 -4.56 -13.41 23.41
CA GLN A 85 -3.65 -13.93 24.42
C GLN A 85 -2.62 -12.89 24.90
N VAL A 86 -2.68 -11.66 24.38
CA VAL A 86 -1.78 -10.56 24.74
C VAL A 86 -2.42 -9.71 25.83
N GLN A 87 -1.69 -9.48 26.92
CA GLN A 87 -2.22 -8.71 28.06
C GLN A 87 -2.16 -7.20 27.78
N GLY A 88 -3.32 -6.59 27.46
CA GLY A 88 -3.47 -5.13 27.36
C GLY A 88 -2.53 -4.49 26.35
N SER A 89 -2.72 -4.79 25.06
CA SER A 89 -1.86 -4.30 23.98
C SER A 89 -1.82 -2.76 23.96
N PRO A 90 -0.63 -2.13 24.03
CA PRO A 90 -0.47 -0.67 23.95
C PRO A 90 -0.25 -0.20 22.50
N TYR A 91 -0.11 -1.13 21.55
CA TYR A 91 0.12 -0.83 20.15
C TYR A 91 -1.21 -0.43 19.52
N HIS A 92 -1.23 0.76 18.95
CA HIS A 92 -2.37 1.27 18.18
C HIS A 92 -2.26 0.89 16.71
N THR A 93 -1.03 0.73 16.21
CA THR A 93 -0.75 0.42 14.81
C THR A 93 0.10 -0.85 14.66
N PHE A 94 -0.29 -1.71 13.73
CA PHE A 94 0.50 -2.87 13.32
C PHE A 94 0.89 -2.78 11.85
N GLY A 95 2.11 -3.21 11.52
CA GLY A 95 2.57 -3.35 10.14
C GLY A 95 2.94 -4.80 9.84
N VAL A 96 2.35 -5.42 8.81
CA VAL A 96 2.85 -6.70 8.30
C VAL A 96 4.11 -6.42 7.47
N SER A 97 5.22 -7.05 7.83
CA SER A 97 6.57 -6.76 7.31
C SER A 97 7.40 -8.05 7.20
N GLN A 98 8.70 -7.91 6.93
CA GLN A 98 9.68 -9.00 6.89
C GLN A 98 10.29 -9.33 8.25
N GLU A 99 10.19 -8.42 9.20
CA GLU A 99 10.90 -8.50 10.47
C GLU A 99 10.04 -7.98 11.62
N PHE A 100 10.43 -8.38 12.83
CA PHE A 100 9.89 -7.82 14.06
C PHE A 100 10.55 -6.46 14.35
N LEU A 101 9.73 -5.43 14.55
CA LEU A 101 10.21 -4.09 14.89
C LEU A 101 9.28 -3.41 15.88
N ARG A 102 9.85 -2.73 16.89
CA ARG A 102 9.11 -1.77 17.73
C ARG A 102 9.57 -0.37 17.38
N THR A 103 8.64 0.47 16.96
CA THR A 103 8.91 1.83 16.49
C THR A 103 7.81 2.80 16.93
N GLY A 104 7.92 4.06 16.53
CA GLY A 104 6.91 5.08 16.79
C GLY A 104 6.67 5.33 18.29
N GLY A 105 7.70 5.21 19.13
CA GLY A 105 7.55 5.41 20.57
C GLY A 105 6.68 4.34 21.23
N PHE A 106 6.81 3.09 20.78
CA PHE A 106 6.08 1.91 21.29
C PHE A 106 4.60 1.86 20.89
N GLN A 107 4.15 2.75 20.00
CA GLN A 107 2.78 2.70 19.45
C GLN A 107 2.64 1.80 18.22
N THR A 108 3.76 1.50 17.55
CA THR A 108 3.78 0.71 16.31
C THR A 108 4.62 -0.55 16.46
N ALA A 109 4.06 -1.68 16.04
CA ALA A 109 4.76 -2.95 15.92
C ALA A 109 4.76 -3.45 14.47
N LEU A 110 5.93 -3.77 13.92
CA LEU A 110 6.04 -4.55 12.70
C LEU A 110 6.18 -6.03 13.02
N ILE A 111 5.53 -6.87 12.22
CA ILE A 111 5.50 -8.31 12.42
C ILE A 111 5.82 -9.05 11.11
N PRO A 112 6.62 -10.13 11.13
CA PRO A 112 6.80 -10.98 9.97
C PRO A 112 5.50 -11.68 9.58
N TRP A 113 5.14 -11.69 8.29
CA TRP A 113 3.96 -12.42 7.82
C TRP A 113 4.05 -13.94 8.00
N ASP A 114 5.27 -14.49 8.10
CA ASP A 114 5.57 -15.92 8.20
C ASP A 114 5.91 -16.35 9.62
N THR A 115 5.66 -15.50 10.62
CA THR A 115 5.84 -15.86 12.03
C THR A 115 4.76 -16.81 12.54
N SER A 116 4.99 -17.42 13.72
CA SER A 116 3.95 -18.20 14.42
C SER A 116 3.21 -17.33 15.44
N ALA A 117 1.97 -17.69 15.77
CA ALA A 117 1.18 -17.01 16.80
C ALA A 117 1.93 -17.00 18.15
N ASP A 118 2.53 -18.11 18.57
CA ASP A 118 3.29 -18.19 19.83
C ASP A 118 4.50 -17.24 19.84
N THR A 119 5.22 -17.14 18.71
CA THR A 119 6.35 -16.23 18.58
C THR A 119 5.88 -14.78 18.66
N LEU A 120 4.77 -14.45 18.00
CA LEU A 120 4.16 -13.13 18.05
C LEU A 120 3.68 -12.80 19.47
N ILE A 121 3.01 -13.72 20.16
CA ILE A 121 2.57 -13.55 21.56
C ILE A 121 3.77 -13.24 22.45
N LYS A 122 4.85 -14.02 22.32
CA LYS A 122 6.09 -13.77 23.06
C LYS A 122 6.64 -12.38 22.77
N PHE A 123 6.72 -11.97 21.50
CA PHE A 123 7.17 -10.64 21.12
C PHE A 123 6.27 -9.54 21.69
N LEU A 124 4.94 -9.67 21.64
CA LEU A 124 4.04 -8.63 22.12
C LEU A 124 4.04 -8.51 23.66
N ASN A 125 4.23 -9.62 24.38
CA ASN A 125 4.33 -9.63 25.83
C ASN A 125 5.73 -9.24 26.35
N ASP A 126 6.78 -9.48 25.58
CA ASP A 126 8.16 -9.07 25.88
C ASP A 126 8.37 -7.56 25.63
N ARG A 127 7.62 -6.74 26.37
CA ARG A 127 7.68 -5.27 26.27
C ARG A 127 8.30 -4.67 27.53
N PRO A 128 8.97 -3.52 27.42
CA PRO A 128 9.40 -2.76 28.59
C PRO A 128 8.18 -2.36 29.44
N SER A 129 8.39 -2.18 30.76
CA SER A 129 7.36 -1.69 31.68
C SER A 129 6.87 -0.29 31.29
N GLN A 130 5.75 0.16 31.85
CA GLN A 130 5.28 1.53 31.61
C GLN A 130 6.29 2.57 32.13
N GLU A 131 6.98 2.30 33.24
CA GLU A 131 8.03 3.17 33.74
C GLU A 131 9.23 3.21 32.78
N GLU A 132 9.69 2.06 32.27
CA GLU A 132 10.80 1.99 31.32
C GLU A 132 10.47 2.70 30.00
N GLN A 133 9.23 2.58 29.53
CA GLN A 133 8.77 3.31 28.34
C GLN A 133 8.74 4.82 28.59
N ALA A 134 8.26 5.26 29.76
CA ALA A 134 8.23 6.68 30.12
C ALA A 134 9.64 7.26 30.19
N GLU A 135 10.58 6.58 30.88
CA GLU A 135 11.99 6.99 30.96
C GLU A 135 12.64 7.07 29.59
N PHE A 136 12.39 6.08 28.72
CA PHE A 136 12.88 6.09 27.34
C PHE A 136 12.37 7.32 26.57
N ILE A 137 11.07 7.62 26.65
CA ILE A 137 10.47 8.75 25.95
C ILE A 137 11.01 10.08 26.49
N GLU A 138 11.16 10.23 27.81
CA GLU A 138 11.77 11.41 28.43
C GLU A 138 13.19 11.64 27.93
N LYS A 139 14.01 10.57 27.86
CA LYS A 139 15.37 10.64 27.33
C LYS A 139 15.40 11.08 25.87
N ILE A 140 14.52 10.53 25.03
CA ILE A 140 14.38 10.94 23.62
C ILE A 140 13.99 12.41 23.52
N VAL A 141 13.00 12.87 24.29
CA VAL A 141 12.55 14.27 24.28
C VAL A 141 13.68 15.21 24.69
N ALA A 142 14.44 14.87 25.74
CA ALA A 142 15.59 15.64 26.19
C ALA A 142 16.68 15.75 25.10
N LEU A 143 17.06 14.63 24.48
CA LEU A 143 18.03 14.60 23.38
C LEU A 143 17.55 15.41 22.18
N LYS A 144 16.29 15.24 21.77
CA LYS A 144 15.72 15.97 20.64
C LYS A 144 15.74 17.47 20.88
N ASN A 145 15.32 17.93 22.06
CA ASN A 145 15.32 19.35 22.41
C ASN A 145 16.74 19.94 22.39
N LYS A 146 17.73 19.21 22.91
CA LYS A 146 19.14 19.61 22.87
C LYS A 146 19.64 19.76 21.42
N ILE A 147 19.43 18.73 20.58
CA ILE A 147 19.88 18.72 19.19
C ILE A 147 19.21 19.83 18.38
N ILE A 148 17.88 19.96 18.51
CA ILE A 148 17.09 21.00 17.83
C ILE A 148 17.62 22.39 18.21
N SER A 149 17.86 22.64 19.49
CA SER A 149 18.37 23.92 19.98
C SER A 149 19.78 24.22 19.46
N GLN A 150 20.66 23.23 19.36
CA GLN A 150 22.03 23.42 18.90
C GLN A 150 22.10 23.63 17.38
N LEU A 151 21.27 22.92 16.62
CA LEU A 151 21.22 23.01 15.16
C LEU A 151 20.36 24.17 14.64
N GLY A 152 19.42 24.68 15.44
CA GLY A 152 18.47 25.71 15.01
C GLY A 152 17.47 25.22 13.96
N ILE A 153 17.14 23.91 13.97
CA ILE A 153 16.22 23.27 13.01
C ILE A 153 14.78 23.29 13.52
N VAL A 154 13.81 23.10 12.62
CA VAL A 154 12.39 23.04 12.99
C VAL A 154 11.99 21.64 13.40
N ASN A 155 12.45 20.62 12.66
CA ASN A 155 12.04 19.24 12.87
C ASN A 155 13.23 18.32 13.01
N LEU A 156 13.14 17.43 14.00
CA LEU A 156 14.03 16.29 14.16
C LEU A 156 13.17 15.06 14.39
N TYR A 157 13.36 14.04 13.56
CA TYR A 157 12.64 12.78 13.74
C TYR A 157 13.47 11.59 13.27
N CYS A 158 13.04 10.41 13.69
CA CYS A 158 13.62 9.14 13.28
C CYS A 158 12.60 8.43 12.38
N ASN A 159 13.08 7.88 11.28
CA ASN A 159 12.24 7.16 10.34
C ASN A 159 11.63 5.92 11.00
N GLN A 160 10.37 5.60 10.70
CA GLN A 160 9.66 4.45 11.31
C GLN A 160 10.27 3.08 10.94
N GLN A 161 11.14 3.02 9.93
CA GLN A 161 11.95 1.83 9.63
C GLN A 161 13.05 1.56 10.66
N VAL A 162 13.34 2.51 11.53
CA VAL A 162 14.35 2.40 12.57
C VAL A 162 13.66 2.00 13.89
N SER A 163 14.24 1.04 14.61
CA SER A 163 13.72 0.61 15.92
C SER A 163 13.86 1.73 16.94
N ASN A 164 13.05 1.68 18.01
CA ASN A 164 13.19 2.62 19.13
C ASN A 164 14.64 2.65 19.67
N THR A 165 15.27 1.49 19.87
CA THR A 165 16.64 1.40 20.40
C THR A 165 17.68 2.02 19.46
N HIS A 166 17.58 1.75 18.16
CA HIS A 166 18.47 2.33 17.16
C HIS A 166 18.22 3.84 16.97
N CYS A 167 16.97 4.31 17.10
CA CYS A 167 16.68 5.73 17.10
C CYS A 167 17.34 6.43 18.30
N LEU A 168 17.27 5.85 19.50
CA LEU A 168 17.95 6.39 20.67
C LEU A 168 19.45 6.50 20.44
N GLN A 169 20.07 5.41 19.97
CA GLN A 169 21.50 5.39 19.63
C GLN A 169 21.85 6.49 18.62
N GLY A 170 21.07 6.63 17.55
CA GLY A 170 21.31 7.65 16.53
C GLY A 170 21.20 9.07 17.09
N TYR A 171 20.26 9.35 18.00
CA TYR A 171 20.18 10.64 18.67
C TYR A 171 21.35 10.89 19.64
N GLU A 172 21.82 9.85 20.33
CA GLU A 172 23.00 9.96 21.19
C GLU A 172 24.25 10.29 20.37
N SER A 173 24.51 9.53 19.29
CA SER A 173 25.61 9.80 18.36
C SER A 173 25.52 11.19 17.73
N LEU A 174 24.32 11.62 17.35
CA LEU A 174 24.11 12.96 16.79
C LEU A 174 24.36 14.06 17.83
N SER A 175 23.91 13.87 19.07
CA SER A 175 24.21 14.79 20.18
C SER A 175 25.72 14.84 20.49
N GLU A 176 26.44 13.73 20.35
CA GLU A 176 27.91 13.68 20.50
C GLU A 176 28.61 14.43 19.35
N ALA A 177 28.16 14.23 18.11
CA ALA A 177 28.66 14.93 16.92
C ALA A 177 28.56 16.47 17.04
N LEU A 178 27.59 16.96 17.80
CA LEU A 178 27.40 18.39 18.08
C LEU A 178 28.25 18.90 19.24
N ALA A 179 28.67 18.02 20.15
CA ALA A 179 29.50 18.40 21.29
C ALA A 179 30.98 18.60 20.90
N SER A 180 31.41 18.00 19.79
CA SER A 180 32.81 17.98 19.33
C SER A 180 33.20 19.15 18.41
N GLY A 181 32.28 20.03 18.02
CA GLY A 181 32.58 21.14 17.09
C GLY A 181 31.91 22.46 17.44
N GLU A 182 32.66 23.56 17.31
CA GLU A 182 32.16 24.93 17.35
C GLU A 182 31.76 25.38 15.92
N THR A 183 30.65 24.87 15.38
CA THR A 183 30.30 25.16 13.98
C THR A 183 28.92 25.81 13.80
N ARG A 184 28.87 26.82 12.93
CA ARG A 184 27.63 27.36 12.37
C ARG A 184 27.07 26.35 11.37
N PHE A 185 26.23 25.44 11.83
CA PHE A 185 25.47 24.53 10.97
C PHE A 185 24.53 25.34 10.08
N LYS A 186 24.53 25.07 8.77
CA LYS A 186 23.78 25.86 7.79
C LYS A 186 22.50 25.15 7.36
N ARG A 187 21.41 25.93 7.30
CA ARG A 187 20.30 25.87 6.33
C ARG A 187 19.39 24.64 6.28
N TRP A 188 19.65 23.57 7.03
CA TRP A 188 18.68 22.49 7.13
C TRP A 188 17.44 22.95 7.89
N ARG A 189 16.24 22.64 7.38
CA ARG A 189 14.99 22.84 8.11
C ARG A 189 14.69 21.65 9.01
N SER A 190 15.07 20.46 8.54
CA SER A 190 14.80 19.20 9.20
C SER A 190 16.02 18.28 9.17
N VAL A 191 16.18 17.45 10.19
CA VAL A 191 17.12 16.32 10.19
C VAL A 191 16.35 15.03 10.46
N VAL A 192 16.66 13.99 9.70
CA VAL A 192 15.98 12.70 9.75
C VAL A 192 17.01 11.60 9.97
N LEU A 193 16.82 10.81 11.03
CA LEU A 193 17.59 9.58 11.21
C LEU A 193 16.96 8.46 10.39
N THR A 194 17.74 7.84 9.52
CA THR A 194 17.29 6.80 8.57
C THR A 194 18.15 5.54 8.67
N PRO A 195 17.68 4.40 8.14
CA PRO A 195 18.53 3.20 8.03
C PRO A 195 19.78 3.41 7.16
N GLU A 196 19.68 4.25 6.13
CA GLU A 196 20.76 4.57 5.19
C GLU A 196 20.79 6.07 4.95
N SER A 197 21.99 6.65 4.89
CA SER A 197 22.24 8.09 4.92
C SER A 197 22.18 8.80 3.56
N SER A 198 21.99 8.06 2.46
CA SER A 198 21.89 8.61 1.11
C SER A 198 20.46 9.06 0.72
N ARG A 199 19.53 9.10 1.67
CA ARG A 199 18.10 9.25 1.38
C ARG A 199 17.67 10.71 1.41
N LEU A 200 17.69 11.42 0.29
CA LEU A 200 17.01 12.72 0.24
C LEU A 200 15.50 12.47 0.21
N GLN A 201 14.76 12.97 1.20
CA GLN A 201 13.28 12.88 1.23
C GLN A 201 12.61 14.22 0.95
N ASP A 202 13.31 15.32 1.25
CA ASP A 202 12.85 16.69 1.08
C ASP A 202 14.08 17.57 0.79
N ALA A 203 13.89 18.62 -0.01
CA ALA A 203 14.91 19.61 -0.32
C ALA A 203 15.48 20.35 0.88
N TYR A 204 14.79 20.37 2.00
CA TYR A 204 15.26 21.03 3.21
C TYR A 204 15.48 20.06 4.37
N ALA A 205 15.48 18.74 4.11
CA ALA A 205 15.72 17.71 5.10
C ALA A 205 17.05 16.99 4.85
N LEU A 206 17.91 16.97 5.87
CA LEU A 206 19.11 16.15 5.86
C LEU A 206 18.79 14.76 6.40
N SER A 207 19.10 13.73 5.64
CA SER A 207 19.07 12.36 6.16
C SER A 207 20.45 11.92 6.63
N ILE A 208 20.47 11.30 7.81
CA ILE A 208 21.66 10.80 8.47
C ILE A 208 21.40 9.36 8.88
N GLY A 209 22.36 8.47 8.65
CA GLY A 209 22.21 7.06 9.00
C GLY A 209 22.27 6.90 10.52
N PHE A 210 21.32 6.19 11.13
CA PHE A 210 21.28 6.06 12.61
C PHE A 210 22.55 5.41 13.19
N SER A 211 23.25 4.59 12.39
CA SER A 211 24.45 3.85 12.76
C SER A 211 25.76 4.55 12.36
N GLU A 212 25.69 5.74 11.77
CA GLU A 212 26.90 6.51 11.42
C GLU A 212 27.66 6.95 12.67
N SER A 213 28.98 7.06 12.57
CA SER A 213 29.79 7.55 13.68
C SER A 213 29.55 9.05 13.91
N PRO A 214 29.76 9.57 15.13
CA PRO A 214 29.64 11.00 15.40
C PRO A 214 30.44 11.88 14.43
N GLN A 215 31.62 11.45 13.98
CA GLN A 215 32.44 12.18 13.01
C GLN A 215 31.76 12.27 11.64
N VAL A 216 31.23 11.16 11.12
CA VAL A 216 30.51 11.14 9.84
C VAL A 216 29.23 11.96 9.92
N MET A 217 28.50 11.88 11.04
CA MET A 217 27.32 12.71 11.27
C MET A 217 27.68 14.21 11.27
N HIS A 218 28.81 14.58 11.87
CA HIS A 218 29.31 15.96 11.87
C HIS A 218 29.59 16.46 10.44
N GLU A 219 30.33 15.69 9.65
CA GLU A 219 30.64 16.02 8.23
C GLU A 219 29.36 16.22 7.39
N ARG A 220 28.33 15.38 7.62
CA ARG A 220 27.03 15.54 6.96
C ARG A 220 26.31 16.82 7.34
N LEU A 221 26.35 17.20 8.61
CA LEU A 221 25.75 18.45 9.08
C LEU A 221 26.41 19.68 8.46
N GLU A 222 27.69 19.59 8.07
CA GLU A 222 28.42 20.66 7.39
C GLU A 222 28.15 20.75 5.88
N SER A 223 27.52 19.73 5.28
CA SER A 223 27.27 19.68 3.84
C SER A 223 26.40 20.84 3.34
N ASP A 224 26.79 21.46 2.21
CA ASP A 224 26.03 22.58 1.63
C ASP A 224 24.83 22.07 0.82
N LEU A 225 23.63 22.37 1.32
CA LEU A 225 22.37 22.17 0.63
C LEU A 225 22.37 22.64 -0.82
N ASN A 226 22.95 23.82 -1.09
CA ASN A 226 22.97 24.38 -2.44
C ASN A 226 23.82 23.53 -3.38
N GLU A 227 24.95 23.00 -2.90
CA GLU A 227 25.81 22.15 -3.70
C GLU A 227 25.11 20.83 -4.07
N ILE A 228 24.42 20.21 -3.12
CA ILE A 228 23.61 19.00 -3.34
C ILE A 228 22.52 19.26 -4.38
N TRP A 229 21.77 20.36 -4.24
CA TRP A 229 20.67 20.70 -5.16
C TRP A 229 21.15 21.18 -6.53
N ASP A 230 22.28 21.86 -6.61
CA ASP A 230 22.88 22.28 -7.88
C ASP A 230 23.40 21.08 -8.67
N ALA A 231 24.03 20.10 -8.00
CA ALA A 231 24.42 18.84 -8.63
C ALA A 231 23.19 18.08 -9.16
N ARG A 232 22.09 18.05 -8.40
CA ARG A 232 20.83 17.43 -8.82
C ARG A 232 20.20 18.16 -10.01
N ARG A 233 20.19 19.50 -9.99
CA ARG A 233 19.67 20.32 -11.09
C ARG A 233 20.44 20.08 -12.38
N LYS A 234 21.77 20.11 -12.33
CA LYS A 234 22.63 19.82 -13.48
C LYS A 234 22.37 18.43 -14.07
N MET A 235 22.12 17.45 -13.21
CA MET A 235 21.75 16.11 -13.65
C MET A 235 20.41 16.12 -14.42
N PHE A 236 19.38 16.80 -13.89
CA PHE A 236 18.08 16.90 -14.58
C PHE A 236 18.21 17.62 -15.92
N GLU A 237 18.97 18.72 -15.97
CA GLU A 237 19.28 19.43 -17.21
C GLU A 237 19.96 18.51 -18.24
N THR A 238 20.95 17.72 -17.81
CA THR A 238 21.66 16.75 -18.66
C THR A 238 20.72 15.64 -19.18
N MET A 239 19.85 15.12 -18.31
CA MET A 239 18.87 14.10 -18.67
C MET A 239 17.89 14.63 -19.71
N GLU A 240 17.38 15.84 -19.50
CA GLU A 240 16.44 16.52 -20.40
C GLU A 240 17.08 16.82 -21.76
N GLU A 241 18.32 17.34 -21.78
CA GLU A 241 19.07 17.65 -23.00
C GLU A 241 19.33 16.38 -23.84
N ARG A 242 19.72 15.28 -23.19
CA ARG A 242 20.13 14.05 -23.89
C ARG A 242 18.96 13.18 -24.33
N PHE A 243 17.92 13.08 -23.52
CA PHE A 243 16.89 12.05 -23.67
C PHE A 243 15.46 12.58 -23.73
N GLY A 244 15.22 13.79 -23.20
CA GLY A 244 13.88 14.34 -22.99
C GLY A 244 13.05 14.40 -24.27
N GLU A 245 13.59 14.96 -25.35
CA GLU A 245 12.88 15.06 -26.64
C GLU A 245 12.58 13.69 -27.25
N THR A 246 13.54 12.77 -27.22
CA THR A 246 13.37 11.42 -27.78
C THR A 246 12.26 10.66 -27.05
N ILE A 247 12.27 10.71 -25.72
CA ILE A 247 11.27 10.02 -24.89
C ILE A 247 9.88 10.66 -25.08
N ARG A 248 9.79 12.00 -25.02
CA ARG A 248 8.49 12.70 -25.18
C ARG A 248 7.89 12.53 -26.57
N SER A 249 8.69 12.64 -27.63
CA SER A 249 8.18 12.51 -29.00
C SER A 249 7.67 11.09 -29.31
N ARG A 250 8.31 10.06 -28.76
CA ARG A 250 7.94 8.66 -29.02
C ARG A 250 6.84 8.15 -28.10
N LEU A 251 6.92 8.44 -26.80
CA LEU A 251 6.00 7.88 -25.80
C LEU A 251 4.88 8.86 -25.42
N GLY A 252 5.07 10.17 -25.61
CA GLY A 252 4.12 11.18 -25.17
C GLY A 252 4.15 11.44 -23.66
N VAL A 253 5.27 11.13 -22.97
CA VAL A 253 5.47 11.36 -21.53
C VAL A 253 5.26 12.84 -21.18
N VAL A 254 4.50 13.12 -20.12
CA VAL A 254 4.19 14.49 -19.66
C VAL A 254 5.33 15.06 -18.82
N LYS A 255 5.90 14.25 -17.93
CA LYS A 255 7.07 14.61 -17.10
C LYS A 255 8.00 13.42 -16.99
N LEU A 256 9.30 13.70 -17.09
CA LEU A 256 10.36 12.74 -16.83
C LEU A 256 11.14 13.21 -15.60
N PHE A 257 11.23 12.38 -14.57
CA PHE A 257 12.01 12.70 -13.40
C PHE A 257 12.63 11.47 -12.76
N CYS A 258 13.49 11.69 -11.78
CA CYS A 258 14.18 10.67 -11.03
C CYS A 258 13.84 10.82 -9.56
N ASP A 259 13.50 9.70 -8.93
CA ASP A 259 13.30 9.58 -7.50
C ASP A 259 14.54 10.09 -6.74
N LEU A 260 14.31 10.72 -5.59
CA LEU A 260 15.35 11.37 -4.81
C LEU A 260 16.41 10.40 -4.26
N GLU A 261 16.09 9.11 -4.13
CA GLU A 261 17.04 8.07 -3.70
C GLU A 261 17.89 7.51 -4.87
N VAL A 262 17.63 7.91 -6.11
CA VAL A 262 18.40 7.51 -7.29
C VAL A 262 19.58 8.47 -7.47
N SER A 263 20.80 7.94 -7.57
CA SER A 263 22.00 8.75 -7.84
C SER A 263 21.98 9.33 -9.26
N ASN A 264 22.86 10.31 -9.51
CA ASN A 264 22.91 10.95 -10.83
C ASN A 264 23.25 9.97 -11.96
N GLU A 265 24.18 9.03 -11.72
CA GLU A 265 24.58 8.01 -12.71
C GLU A 265 23.44 7.01 -12.97
N GLU A 266 22.79 6.55 -11.90
CA GLU A 266 21.64 5.64 -12.00
C GLU A 266 20.50 6.29 -12.79
N CYS A 267 20.19 7.57 -12.50
CA CYS A 267 19.15 8.32 -13.20
C CYS A 267 19.44 8.44 -14.70
N LEU A 268 20.66 8.84 -15.07
CA LEU A 268 21.04 8.95 -16.49
C LEU A 268 20.98 7.60 -17.21
N ARG A 269 21.41 6.51 -16.54
CA ARG A 269 21.31 5.15 -17.08
C ARG A 269 19.85 4.72 -17.30
N GLY A 270 18.97 5.01 -16.35
CA GLY A 270 17.54 4.73 -16.48
C GLY A 270 16.94 5.46 -17.67
N ALA A 271 17.23 6.75 -17.82
CA ALA A 271 16.75 7.57 -18.93
C ALA A 271 17.25 7.06 -20.29
N GLU A 272 18.52 6.65 -20.37
CA GLU A 272 19.08 6.02 -21.57
C GLU A 272 18.35 4.73 -21.93
N ASN A 273 18.14 3.82 -20.98
CA ASN A 273 17.44 2.55 -21.21
C ASN A 273 16.01 2.79 -21.72
N ILE A 274 15.30 3.77 -21.16
CA ILE A 274 13.95 4.16 -21.60
C ILE A 274 13.99 4.76 -23.00
N ALA A 275 14.97 5.63 -23.30
CA ALA A 275 15.13 6.22 -24.62
C ALA A 275 15.35 5.14 -25.69
N VAL A 276 16.11 4.08 -25.39
CA VAL A 276 16.28 2.92 -26.29
C VAL A 276 14.97 2.14 -26.42
N ALA A 277 14.31 1.79 -25.31
CA ALA A 277 13.05 1.04 -25.32
C ALA A 277 11.92 1.78 -26.06
N SER A 278 11.92 3.12 -26.04
CA SER A 278 10.91 3.96 -26.67
C SER A 278 10.77 3.78 -28.20
N ALA A 279 11.76 3.16 -28.85
CA ALA A 279 11.70 2.84 -30.27
C ALA A 279 10.69 1.72 -30.57
N ASP A 280 10.26 0.94 -29.57
CA ASP A 280 9.33 -0.16 -29.75
C ASP A 280 7.90 0.32 -30.07
N PRO A 281 7.27 -0.14 -31.18
CA PRO A 281 5.94 0.30 -31.58
C PRO A 281 4.83 -0.01 -30.56
N VAL A 282 4.97 -1.07 -29.76
CA VAL A 282 4.00 -1.42 -28.72
C VAL A 282 3.95 -0.31 -27.68
N LEU A 283 5.11 0.14 -27.21
CA LEU A 283 5.18 1.21 -26.21
C LEU A 283 4.66 2.55 -26.75
N GLN A 284 4.93 2.87 -28.02
CA GLN A 284 4.44 4.09 -28.67
C GLN A 284 2.90 4.15 -28.78
N SER A 285 2.24 2.99 -28.85
CA SER A 285 0.79 2.87 -28.93
C SER A 285 0.05 3.05 -27.59
N GLN A 286 0.80 3.02 -26.48
CA GLN A 286 0.27 3.08 -25.13
C GLN A 286 0.30 4.51 -24.58
N HIS A 287 -0.60 4.83 -23.65
CA HIS A 287 -0.57 6.15 -23.01
C HIS A 287 0.58 6.21 -22.01
N TRP A 288 1.23 7.37 -21.86
CA TRP A 288 2.25 7.60 -20.84
C TRP A 288 1.97 8.95 -20.19
N GLY A 289 1.88 8.97 -18.86
CA GLY A 289 1.73 10.17 -18.06
C GLY A 289 3.10 10.63 -17.58
N GLU A 290 3.25 10.70 -16.27
CA GLU A 290 4.52 10.91 -15.60
C GLU A 290 5.37 9.64 -15.61
N LEU A 291 6.65 9.80 -15.92
CA LEU A 291 7.64 8.75 -15.86
C LEU A 291 8.67 9.08 -14.79
N GLU A 292 8.74 8.20 -13.80
CA GLU A 292 9.71 8.26 -12.71
C GLU A 292 10.74 7.16 -12.83
N ILE A 293 12.02 7.51 -12.84
CA ILE A 293 13.12 6.56 -12.70
C ILE A 293 13.37 6.34 -11.22
N HIS A 294 13.35 5.07 -10.80
CA HIS A 294 13.40 4.68 -9.40
C HIS A 294 14.44 3.58 -9.17
N ARG A 295 14.88 3.43 -7.92
CA ARG A 295 15.95 2.46 -7.59
C ARG A 295 15.46 1.01 -7.60
N PHE A 296 14.22 0.77 -7.17
CA PHE A 296 13.82 -0.58 -6.76
C PHE A 296 12.75 -1.26 -7.63
N ASN A 297 11.83 -0.48 -8.22
CA ASN A 297 10.57 -1.02 -8.75
C ASN A 297 10.31 -0.53 -10.16
N THR A 298 9.64 -1.39 -10.93
CA THR A 298 9.02 -1.03 -12.21
C THR A 298 7.52 -1.26 -12.05
N LEU A 299 6.74 -0.18 -12.11
CA LEU A 299 5.32 -0.13 -11.73
C LEU A 299 4.51 0.63 -12.77
N ILE A 300 3.26 0.22 -12.96
CA ILE A 300 2.25 1.00 -13.67
C ILE A 300 1.36 1.64 -12.60
N ARG A 301 1.30 2.97 -12.57
CA ARG A 301 0.52 3.77 -11.63
C ARG A 301 -0.73 4.28 -12.35
N GLY A 302 -1.80 3.48 -12.24
CA GLY A 302 -3.07 3.71 -12.93
C GLY A 302 -2.93 3.67 -14.44
N ASP A 303 -3.79 4.41 -15.14
CA ASP A 303 -3.81 4.38 -16.60
C ASP A 303 -2.57 5.03 -17.24
N PHE A 304 -1.83 5.88 -16.53
CA PHE A 304 -0.92 6.87 -17.14
C PHE A 304 0.50 6.86 -16.55
N ASP A 305 0.64 6.97 -15.25
CA ASP A 305 1.95 7.20 -14.67
C ASP A 305 2.72 5.89 -14.54
N THR A 306 4.04 5.97 -14.56
CA THR A 306 4.89 4.79 -14.51
C THR A 306 6.13 5.07 -13.69
N THR A 307 6.56 4.02 -12.99
CA THR A 307 7.86 3.99 -12.34
C THR A 307 8.70 2.94 -13.05
N VAL A 308 9.96 3.24 -13.35
CA VAL A 308 10.88 2.32 -14.04
C VAL A 308 12.14 2.17 -13.22
N ARG A 309 12.53 0.93 -12.95
CA ARG A 309 13.80 0.65 -12.27
C ARG A 309 14.98 1.07 -13.16
N PHE A 310 15.91 1.84 -12.63
CA PHE A 310 16.97 2.49 -13.40
C PHE A 310 17.87 1.53 -14.20
N ASP A 311 18.11 0.32 -13.69
CA ASP A 311 18.98 -0.68 -14.31
C ASP A 311 18.21 -1.65 -15.21
N LEU A 312 16.90 -1.46 -15.40
CA LEU A 312 16.07 -2.36 -16.19
C LEU A 312 16.47 -2.26 -17.66
N ALA A 313 16.82 -3.40 -18.27
CA ALA A 313 17.26 -3.43 -19.65
C ALA A 313 16.12 -3.06 -20.61
N PRO A 314 16.39 -2.46 -21.79
CA PRO A 314 15.35 -2.00 -22.72
C PRO A 314 14.31 -3.06 -23.09
N GLU A 315 14.73 -4.29 -23.35
CA GLU A 315 13.83 -5.42 -23.67
C GLU A 315 12.94 -5.82 -22.47
N GLN A 316 13.45 -5.64 -21.26
CA GLN A 316 12.69 -5.89 -20.03
C GLN A 316 11.68 -4.76 -19.76
N ILE A 317 12.02 -3.51 -20.12
CA ILE A 317 11.09 -2.38 -20.11
C ILE A 317 9.94 -2.67 -21.07
N VAL A 318 10.23 -3.07 -22.32
CA VAL A 318 9.20 -3.44 -23.30
C VAL A 318 8.32 -4.55 -22.74
N LYS A 319 8.91 -5.62 -22.20
CA LYS A 319 8.16 -6.74 -21.62
C LYS A 319 7.26 -6.32 -20.45
N ALA A 320 7.75 -5.45 -19.57
CA ALA A 320 7.02 -4.99 -18.40
C ALA A 320 5.77 -4.19 -18.79
N PHE A 321 5.89 -3.35 -19.82
CA PHE A 321 4.81 -2.44 -20.22
C PHE A 321 3.99 -2.93 -21.41
N ALA A 322 4.39 -3.99 -22.13
CA ALA A 322 3.68 -4.50 -23.31
C ALA A 322 2.22 -4.91 -23.03
N LYS A 323 1.89 -5.30 -21.79
CA LYS A 323 0.52 -5.68 -21.40
C LYS A 323 -0.41 -4.48 -21.18
N ARG A 324 0.13 -3.26 -21.15
CA ARG A 324 -0.64 -2.06 -20.88
C ARG A 324 -1.65 -1.80 -22.00
N PRO A 325 -2.89 -1.36 -21.66
CA PRO A 325 -3.88 -0.99 -22.65
C PRO A 325 -3.40 0.13 -23.59
N THR A 326 -3.94 0.15 -24.81
CA THR A 326 -3.64 1.21 -25.79
C THR A 326 -4.30 2.54 -25.39
N LYS A 327 -3.80 3.66 -25.92
CA LYS A 327 -4.40 5.01 -25.71
C LYS A 327 -5.91 5.01 -25.96
N LYS A 328 -6.35 4.39 -27.06
CA LYS A 328 -7.77 4.31 -27.45
C LYS A 328 -8.59 3.56 -26.40
N LYS A 329 -8.12 2.40 -25.94
CA LYS A 329 -8.82 1.57 -24.95
C LYS A 329 -9.00 2.32 -23.63
N ILE A 330 -7.95 3.00 -23.15
CA ILE A 330 -8.01 3.82 -21.94
C ILE A 330 -9.05 4.93 -22.09
N THR A 331 -9.05 5.69 -23.19
CA THR A 331 -10.04 6.76 -23.41
C THR A 331 -11.48 6.21 -23.43
N GLU A 332 -11.71 5.05 -24.05
CA GLU A 332 -13.01 4.39 -24.07
C GLU A 332 -13.45 3.98 -22.66
N ASP A 333 -12.56 3.36 -21.88
CA ASP A 333 -12.85 2.93 -20.52
C ASP A 333 -13.08 4.11 -19.57
N GLN A 334 -12.32 5.20 -19.69
CA GLN A 334 -12.52 6.41 -18.90
C GLN A 334 -13.87 7.05 -19.19
N SER A 335 -14.21 7.18 -20.47
CA SER A 335 -15.50 7.72 -20.88
C SER A 335 -16.65 6.86 -20.36
N LEU A 336 -16.49 5.54 -20.39
CA LEU A 336 -17.47 4.61 -19.84
C LEU A 336 -17.54 4.68 -18.31
N ALA A 337 -16.41 4.74 -17.61
CA ALA A 337 -16.35 4.86 -16.16
C ALA A 337 -17.07 6.13 -15.67
N ILE A 338 -16.82 7.28 -16.29
CA ILE A 338 -17.51 8.55 -15.98
C ILE A 338 -19.02 8.41 -16.18
N LYS A 339 -19.44 7.79 -17.29
CA LYS A 339 -20.86 7.54 -17.59
C LYS A 339 -21.50 6.64 -16.53
N LEU A 340 -20.82 5.56 -16.14
CA LEU A 340 -21.32 4.62 -15.15
C LEU A 340 -21.34 5.22 -13.74
N GLU A 341 -20.35 6.03 -13.35
CA GLU A 341 -20.37 6.80 -12.11
C GLU A 341 -21.66 7.63 -12.03
N GLY A 342 -22.01 8.31 -13.12
CA GLY A 342 -23.27 9.04 -13.26
C GLY A 342 -24.52 8.22 -12.93
N TYR A 343 -24.56 6.94 -13.33
CA TYR A 343 -25.69 6.04 -13.06
C TYR A 343 -25.74 5.52 -11.62
N THR A 344 -24.64 5.62 -10.87
CA THR A 344 -24.63 5.23 -9.45
C THR A 344 -25.04 6.38 -8.52
N LYS A 345 -25.12 7.62 -9.02
CA LYS A 345 -25.54 8.77 -8.23
C LYS A 345 -27.01 8.63 -7.83
N ASN A 346 -27.35 9.04 -6.61
CA ASN A 346 -28.71 9.07 -6.07
C ASN A 346 -29.42 7.70 -6.12
N ASN A 347 -28.78 6.68 -5.52
CA ASN A 347 -29.39 5.36 -5.35
C ASN A 347 -29.97 5.16 -3.93
N ASN A 348 -30.77 4.11 -3.78
CA ASN A 348 -31.47 3.69 -2.57
C ASN A 348 -30.55 3.28 -1.40
N THR A 349 -29.32 2.83 -1.67
CA THR A 349 -28.42 2.28 -0.63
C THR A 349 -27.73 3.34 0.22
N LYS A 350 -27.83 4.63 -0.16
CA LYS A 350 -27.08 5.78 0.38
C LYS A 350 -25.56 5.68 0.20
N LEU A 351 -25.06 4.66 -0.49
CA LEU A 351 -23.66 4.56 -0.88
C LEU A 351 -23.44 5.32 -2.18
N ARG A 352 -22.42 6.19 -2.21
CA ARG A 352 -21.90 6.72 -3.45
C ARG A 352 -20.64 5.96 -3.81
N VAL A 353 -20.58 5.49 -5.04
CA VAL A 353 -19.35 4.92 -5.57
C VAL A 353 -18.42 6.05 -5.97
N VAL A 354 -17.19 5.96 -5.51
CA VAL A 354 -16.08 6.79 -5.96
C VAL A 354 -15.08 5.83 -6.60
N CYS A 355 -14.83 6.08 -7.88
CA CYS A 355 -13.63 5.55 -8.51
C CYS A 355 -12.68 6.72 -8.70
N ASP A 356 -11.67 6.81 -7.84
CA ASP A 356 -10.65 7.83 -8.04
C ASP A 356 -9.77 7.40 -9.21
N LEU A 357 -9.98 8.04 -10.36
CA LEU A 357 -9.18 7.81 -11.56
C LEU A 357 -7.74 8.29 -11.38
N GLU A 358 -7.44 9.03 -10.30
CA GLU A 358 -6.06 9.28 -9.88
C GLU A 358 -5.44 7.96 -9.41
N GLY A 359 -5.00 7.21 -10.42
CA GLY A 359 -4.14 6.05 -10.31
C GLY A 359 -4.84 4.68 -10.24
N LEU A 360 -6.17 4.59 -10.36
CA LEU A 360 -6.80 3.33 -10.75
C LEU A 360 -6.81 3.19 -12.28
N HIS A 361 -6.80 1.95 -12.74
CA HIS A 361 -7.06 1.67 -14.13
C HIS A 361 -8.55 1.84 -14.47
N ALA A 362 -8.86 2.54 -15.55
CA ALA A 362 -10.25 2.82 -15.90
C ALA A 362 -11.06 1.55 -16.21
N ASP A 363 -10.43 0.49 -16.71
CA ASP A 363 -11.10 -0.80 -16.94
C ASP A 363 -11.57 -1.45 -15.63
N LEU A 364 -10.75 -1.36 -14.56
CA LEU A 364 -11.13 -1.77 -13.21
C LEU A 364 -12.27 -0.90 -12.67
N CYS A 365 -12.23 0.42 -12.89
CA CYS A 365 -13.35 1.30 -12.53
C CYS A 365 -14.64 0.87 -13.24
N VAL A 366 -14.59 0.63 -14.55
CA VAL A 366 -15.74 0.17 -15.34
C VAL A 366 -16.33 -1.11 -14.74
N LYS A 367 -15.47 -2.11 -14.45
CA LYS A 367 -15.89 -3.38 -13.85
C LYS A 367 -16.53 -3.18 -12.48
N GLY A 368 -15.90 -2.40 -11.61
CA GLY A 368 -16.43 -2.07 -10.29
C GLY A 368 -17.81 -1.39 -10.38
N PHE A 369 -17.96 -0.38 -11.24
CA PHE A 369 -19.26 0.29 -11.44
C PHE A 369 -20.32 -0.66 -12.00
N GLN A 370 -19.97 -1.52 -12.96
CA GLN A 370 -20.90 -2.51 -13.51
C GLN A 370 -21.38 -3.48 -12.44
N ASN A 371 -20.47 -3.99 -11.60
CA ASN A 371 -20.79 -4.84 -10.47
C ASN A 371 -21.72 -4.12 -9.48
N PHE A 372 -21.43 -2.87 -9.12
CA PHE A 372 -22.28 -2.10 -8.21
C PHE A 372 -23.65 -1.79 -8.81
N ILE A 373 -23.74 -1.40 -10.08
CA ILE A 373 -25.03 -1.16 -10.76
C ILE A 373 -25.86 -2.45 -10.80
N LYS A 374 -25.22 -3.60 -11.05
CA LYS A 374 -25.91 -4.90 -10.99
C LYS A 374 -26.39 -5.18 -9.56
N PHE A 375 -25.58 -4.90 -8.55
CA PHE A 375 -25.92 -5.07 -7.14
C PHE A 375 -27.15 -4.23 -6.76
N LEU A 376 -27.20 -2.95 -7.15
CA LEU A 376 -28.35 -2.06 -6.91
C LEU A 376 -29.65 -2.61 -7.52
N LYS A 377 -29.57 -3.26 -8.69
CA LYS A 377 -30.74 -3.83 -9.36
C LYS A 377 -31.28 -5.08 -8.66
N THR A 378 -30.38 -5.91 -8.13
CA THR A 378 -30.70 -7.16 -7.44
C THR A 378 -31.12 -6.93 -5.99
N ASN A 379 -30.50 -5.97 -5.29
CA ASN A 379 -30.65 -5.75 -3.86
C ASN A 379 -31.32 -4.40 -3.58
N ARG A 380 -32.58 -4.24 -3.99
CA ARG A 380 -33.31 -2.97 -3.92
C ARG A 380 -33.60 -2.46 -2.51
N ASP A 381 -33.55 -3.33 -1.51
CA ASP A 381 -33.82 -2.97 -0.12
C ASP A 381 -32.54 -2.87 0.70
N PHE A 382 -31.37 -2.99 0.06
CA PHE A 382 -30.10 -2.92 0.76
C PHE A 382 -29.84 -1.51 1.30
N CYS A 383 -29.53 -1.44 2.59
CA CYS A 383 -29.14 -0.24 3.30
C CYS A 383 -27.87 -0.54 4.07
N ALA A 384 -26.78 0.17 3.77
CA ALA A 384 -25.52 -0.07 4.45
C ALA A 384 -25.55 0.44 5.90
N ASP A 385 -24.94 -0.28 6.84
CA ASP A 385 -24.92 0.06 8.27
C ASP A 385 -23.63 0.75 8.71
N LEU A 386 -23.71 1.98 9.21
CA LEU A 386 -22.57 2.80 9.62
C LEU A 386 -22.07 2.42 11.04
N PRO A 387 -20.79 2.65 11.39
CA PRO A 387 -19.71 3.21 10.59
C PRO A 387 -18.90 2.15 9.81
N TRP A 388 -18.25 2.58 8.73
CA TRP A 388 -17.28 1.77 7.97
C TRP A 388 -15.89 2.36 8.17
N THR A 389 -14.90 1.52 8.51
CA THR A 389 -13.53 1.94 8.84
C THR A 389 -12.66 2.07 7.60
N GLU A 390 -11.67 2.97 7.66
CA GLU A 390 -10.77 3.26 6.55
C GLU A 390 -9.59 2.27 6.51
N LEU A 391 -9.39 1.57 5.38
CA LEU A 391 -8.12 0.90 5.07
C LEU A 391 -7.56 1.42 3.75
N MET A 392 -6.40 2.06 3.86
CA MET A 392 -5.50 2.27 2.75
C MET A 392 -4.66 1.01 2.57
N PHE A 393 -4.92 0.25 1.51
CA PHE A 393 -4.07 -0.85 1.04
C PHE A 393 -3.08 -0.32 0.01
N VAL A 394 -1.80 -0.58 0.20
CA VAL A 394 -0.79 -0.34 -0.83
C VAL A 394 -0.53 -1.66 -1.53
N ASP A 395 -1.10 -1.84 -2.74
CA ASP A 395 -0.69 -2.97 -3.60
C ASP A 395 0.72 -2.68 -4.13
N GLY A 396 1.55 -3.71 -4.02
CA GLY A 396 2.95 -3.65 -4.35
C GLY A 396 3.26 -3.31 -5.82
N GLN A 397 2.45 -3.74 -6.79
CA GLN A 397 2.68 -3.35 -8.19
C GLN A 397 1.85 -2.16 -8.64
N SER A 398 0.86 -1.79 -7.83
CA SER A 398 -0.09 -0.73 -8.09
C SER A 398 -0.49 -0.14 -6.75
N LEU A 399 -0.13 1.09 -6.41
CA LEU A 399 -0.42 1.70 -5.09
C LEU A 399 -1.94 1.85 -4.73
N GLN A 400 -2.86 1.23 -5.50
CA GLN A 400 -4.11 1.84 -5.93
C GLN A 400 -5.34 0.89 -5.83
N ARG A 401 -5.21 -0.34 -5.31
CA ARG A 401 -6.36 -1.27 -5.11
C ARG A 401 -7.51 -0.69 -4.29
N VAL A 402 -7.27 0.44 -3.61
CA VAL A 402 -8.19 1.18 -2.72
C VAL A 402 -9.16 2.07 -3.50
N ASN A 403 -8.96 2.26 -4.81
CA ASN A 403 -9.65 3.32 -5.53
C ASN A 403 -11.09 2.99 -5.91
N PHE A 404 -11.58 1.78 -5.67
CA PHE A 404 -13.02 1.50 -5.74
C PHE A 404 -13.60 1.51 -4.33
N ALA A 405 -14.10 2.69 -3.95
CA ALA A 405 -14.62 2.95 -2.62
C ALA A 405 -16.10 3.33 -2.68
N LEU A 406 -16.88 2.81 -1.74
CA LEU A 406 -18.27 3.15 -1.56
C LEU A 406 -18.37 4.00 -0.30
N ASN A 407 -18.73 5.28 -0.42
CA ASN A 407 -18.78 6.18 0.73
C ASN A 407 -20.20 6.57 1.11
N SER A 408 -20.35 7.00 2.35
CA SER A 408 -21.59 7.62 2.83
C SER A 408 -21.77 9.00 2.18
N SER A 409 -23.01 9.51 2.22
CA SER A 409 -23.31 10.87 1.77
C SER A 409 -22.48 11.95 2.48
N SER A 410 -22.05 11.71 3.73
CA SER A 410 -21.18 12.61 4.49
C SER A 410 -19.69 12.51 4.13
N ARG A 411 -19.28 11.49 3.36
CA ARG A 411 -17.88 11.19 2.99
C ARG A 411 -16.92 11.01 4.18
N GLN A 412 -17.45 10.61 5.34
CA GLN A 412 -16.65 10.35 6.55
C GLN A 412 -16.36 8.86 6.75
N SER A 413 -16.85 7.99 5.86
CA SER A 413 -16.70 6.55 5.95
C SER A 413 -16.66 5.93 4.56
N TYR A 414 -15.84 4.89 4.40
CA TYR A 414 -15.60 4.20 3.13
C TYR A 414 -15.71 2.68 3.30
N ILE A 415 -16.37 2.01 2.35
CA ILE A 415 -16.29 0.57 2.14
C ILE A 415 -15.41 0.37 0.90
N TYR A 416 -14.23 -0.19 1.10
CA TYR A 416 -13.35 -0.58 0.00
C TYR A 416 -13.75 -1.94 -0.53
N ALA A 417 -13.74 -2.11 -1.86
CA ALA A 417 -14.00 -3.39 -2.49
C ALA A 417 -12.98 -3.63 -3.61
N ASP A 418 -12.59 -4.88 -3.82
CA ASP A 418 -11.75 -5.24 -4.96
C ASP A 418 -12.50 -4.99 -6.28
N ALA A 419 -12.06 -4.00 -7.05
CA ALA A 419 -12.62 -3.69 -8.36
C ALA A 419 -12.49 -4.87 -9.35
N ASN A 420 -11.56 -5.79 -9.09
CA ASN A 420 -11.34 -6.97 -9.90
C ASN A 420 -12.18 -8.20 -9.47
N SER A 421 -13.00 -8.10 -8.41
CA SER A 421 -13.83 -9.23 -8.00
C SER A 421 -14.89 -9.59 -9.05
N SER A 422 -15.34 -10.84 -9.04
CA SER A 422 -16.58 -11.22 -9.75
C SER A 422 -17.79 -10.49 -9.16
N TYR A 423 -18.93 -10.55 -9.85
CA TYR A 423 -20.16 -9.98 -9.30
C TYR A 423 -20.57 -10.71 -8.01
N GLU A 424 -20.45 -12.04 -8.00
CA GLU A 424 -20.84 -12.90 -6.89
C GLU A 424 -19.98 -12.64 -5.65
N GLU A 425 -18.67 -12.47 -5.83
CA GLU A 425 -17.74 -12.06 -4.77
C GLU A 425 -18.08 -10.66 -4.25
N PHE A 426 -18.32 -9.72 -5.16
CA PHE A 426 -18.67 -8.33 -4.84
C PHE A 426 -19.95 -8.25 -4.02
N GLU A 427 -21.00 -8.94 -4.45
CA GLU A 427 -22.29 -9.01 -3.78
C GLU A 427 -22.16 -9.62 -2.39
N THR A 428 -21.50 -10.78 -2.29
CA THR A 428 -21.27 -11.46 -1.01
C THR A 428 -20.56 -10.55 -0.01
N TYR A 429 -19.53 -9.83 -0.46
CA TYR A 429 -18.79 -8.90 0.37
C TYR A 429 -19.66 -7.72 0.84
N LEU A 430 -20.42 -7.09 -0.07
CA LEU A 430 -21.28 -5.95 0.29
C LEU A 430 -22.44 -6.32 1.21
N MET A 431 -23.01 -7.51 1.06
CA MET A 431 -24.10 -7.98 1.92
C MET A 431 -23.69 -8.04 3.40
N ALA A 432 -22.40 -8.22 3.71
CA ALA A 432 -21.88 -8.16 5.08
C ALA A 432 -21.94 -6.76 5.73
N PHE A 433 -22.33 -5.73 4.96
CA PHE A 433 -22.52 -4.35 5.44
C PHE A 433 -24.00 -3.95 5.49
N GLY A 434 -24.92 -4.83 5.12
CA GLY A 434 -26.36 -4.54 5.13
C GLY A 434 -26.93 -4.48 6.55
N ARG A 435 -27.88 -3.57 6.77
CA ARG A 435 -28.73 -3.54 7.98
C ARG A 435 -29.64 -4.76 8.02
N ALA A 436 -29.91 -5.26 9.22
CA ALA A 436 -30.89 -6.32 9.44
C ALA A 436 -32.35 -5.85 9.20
N ASP A 437 -32.60 -4.54 9.37
CA ASP A 437 -33.93 -3.94 9.18
C ASP A 437 -33.99 -3.22 7.82
N ASN A 438 -34.77 -3.78 6.88
CA ASN A 438 -34.90 -3.38 5.47
C ASN A 438 -35.54 -1.99 5.21
N ALA A 439 -35.53 -1.09 6.19
CA ALA A 439 -36.07 0.25 6.05
C ALA A 439 -34.94 1.29 6.07
N CYS A 440 -34.60 1.83 4.90
CA CYS A 440 -33.83 3.07 4.75
C CYS A 440 -34.66 4.26 5.25
N GLY A 441 -34.97 4.31 6.55
CA GLY A 441 -35.67 5.42 7.18
C GLY A 441 -34.88 6.72 7.07
N ASN A 442 -35.60 7.82 6.83
CA ASN A 442 -35.10 9.19 6.94
C ASN A 442 -34.61 9.44 8.37
N GLN A 443 -33.33 9.19 8.64
CA GLN A 443 -32.63 9.90 9.70
C GLN A 443 -31.82 10.97 9.00
N GLY A 444 -32.35 12.19 9.04
CA GLY A 444 -31.62 13.38 8.62
C GLY A 444 -30.49 13.64 9.60
N LEU A 445 -29.29 13.80 9.05
CA LEU A 445 -28.16 14.53 9.61
C LEU A 445 -27.46 15.22 8.43
#